data_AF-A0A3C1FKK1-F1
#
_entry.id   AF-A0A3C1FKK1-F1
#
_cell.length_a   1.000
_cell.length_b   1.000
_cell.length_c   1.000
_cell.angle_alpha   90.00
_cell.angle_beta   90.00
_cell.angle_gamma   90.00
#
_symmetry.space_group_name_H-M   'P 1'
#
loop_
_entity.id
_entity.type
_entity.pdbx_description
1 polymer ?
#
loop_
_entity_poly.entity_id
_entity_poly.type
_entity_poly.pdbx_seq_one_letter_code
_entity_poly.pdbx_strand_id
1 'polypeptide(L)'
;MPDYDAAALAKLRAQDAEIAAVFDAHGYDFIEPPILEPADVFLEQSGEDIRRRIYAFNDASGQELCLRPELTIPACRMYLRGAGAGG
;
A
#
# COMPACT_ATOMS: atom_id res chain seq x y z
N MET A 1 -9.09 -15.96 6.57
CA MET A 1 -9.07 -15.35 5.24
C MET A 1 -10.11 -16.06 4.40
N PRO A 2 -11.03 -15.35 3.70
CA PRO A 2 -11.96 -16.01 2.79
C PRO A 2 -11.18 -16.77 1.72
N ASP A 3 -11.66 -17.94 1.33
CA ASP A 3 -11.14 -18.65 0.16
C ASP A 3 -11.84 -18.07 -1.07
N TYR A 4 -11.09 -17.38 -1.92
CA TYR A 4 -11.64 -16.71 -3.10
C TYR A 4 -11.43 -17.58 -4.33
N ASP A 5 -12.51 -18.13 -4.88
CA ASP A 5 -12.47 -18.82 -6.16
C ASP A 5 -12.29 -17.84 -7.33
N ALA A 6 -12.06 -18.39 -8.53
CA ALA A 6 -11.83 -17.60 -9.73
C ALA A 6 -13.01 -16.66 -10.07
N ALA A 7 -14.24 -17.07 -9.78
CA ALA A 7 -15.44 -16.28 -10.06
C ALA A 7 -15.55 -15.09 -9.09
N ALA A 8 -15.29 -15.32 -7.81
CA ALA A 8 -15.24 -14.28 -6.79
C ALA A 8 -14.15 -13.25 -7.09
N LEU A 9 -12.94 -13.70 -7.48
CA LEU A 9 -11.85 -12.81 -7.89
C LEU A 9 -12.20 -12.01 -9.15
N ALA A 10 -12.88 -12.61 -10.13
CA ALA A 10 -13.33 -11.89 -11.32
C ALA A 10 -14.33 -10.78 -10.97
N LYS A 11 -15.24 -11.04 -10.03
CA LYS A 11 -16.19 -10.02 -9.55
C LYS A 11 -15.49 -8.87 -8.82
N LEU A 12 -14.52 -9.17 -7.96
CA LEU A 12 -13.73 -8.13 -7.27
C LEU A 12 -12.97 -7.26 -8.27
N ARG A 13 -12.33 -7.86 -9.28
CA ARG A 13 -11.62 -7.12 -10.34
C ARG A 13 -12.56 -6.22 -11.17
N ALA A 14 -13.77 -6.69 -11.45
CA ALA A 14 -14.77 -5.87 -12.16
C ALA A 14 -15.18 -4.66 -11.30
N GLN A 15 -15.40 -4.86 -10.01
CA GLN A 15 -15.69 -3.78 -9.07
C GLN A 15 -14.53 -2.79 -8.95
N ASP A 16 -13.29 -3.27 -8.85
CA ASP A 16 -12.10 -2.41 -8.82
C ASP A 16 -12.01 -1.55 -10.08
N ALA A 17 -12.30 -2.11 -11.26
CA ALA A 17 -12.30 -1.37 -12.53
C ALA A 17 -13.39 -0.29 -12.58
N GLU A 18 -14.60 -0.58 -12.09
CA GLU A 18 -15.68 0.41 -12.01
C GLU A 18 -15.32 1.57 -11.08
N ILE A 19 -14.71 1.28 -9.93
CA ILE A 19 -14.24 2.31 -8.98
C ILE A 19 -13.11 3.13 -9.60
N ALA A 20 -12.12 2.48 -10.22
CA ALA A 20 -11.00 3.15 -10.86
C ALA A 20 -11.44 4.10 -11.99
N ALA A 21 -12.46 3.72 -12.76
CA ALA A 21 -13.01 4.56 -13.83
C ALA A 21 -13.58 5.89 -13.31
N VAL A 22 -14.10 5.93 -12.08
CA VAL A 22 -14.56 7.20 -11.46
C VAL A 22 -13.39 8.13 -11.21
N PHE A 23 -12.29 7.61 -10.66
CA PHE A 23 -11.08 8.41 -10.39
C PHE A 23 -10.44 8.93 -11.69
N ASP A 24 -10.34 8.07 -12.70
CA ASP A 24 -9.82 8.42 -14.02
C ASP A 24 -10.64 9.55 -14.69
N ALA A 25 -11.97 9.45 -14.64
CA ALA A 25 -12.87 10.49 -15.17
C ALA A 25 -12.72 11.86 -14.47
N HIS A 26 -12.15 11.89 -13.27
CA HIS A 26 -11.84 13.10 -12.52
C HIS A 26 -10.37 13.54 -12.60
N GLY A 27 -9.56 12.90 -13.45
CA GLY A 27 -8.17 13.28 -13.71
C GLY A 27 -7.18 12.83 -12.63
N TYR A 28 -7.53 11.81 -11.84
CA TYR A 28 -6.59 11.20 -10.89
C TYR A 28 -5.80 10.08 -11.55
N ASP A 29 -4.49 10.07 -11.32
CA ASP A 29 -3.62 8.99 -11.75
C ASP A 29 -3.75 7.76 -10.84
N PHE A 30 -3.79 6.57 -11.43
CA PHE A 30 -3.65 5.33 -10.68
C PHE A 30 -2.19 5.13 -10.26
N ILE A 31 -1.98 4.84 -8.98
CA ILE A 31 -0.66 4.50 -8.42
C ILE A 31 -0.70 3.16 -7.72
N GLU A 32 0.42 2.43 -7.79
CA GLU A 32 0.60 1.17 -7.10
C GLU A 32 1.89 1.22 -6.26
N PRO A 33 1.80 1.72 -5.01
CA PRO A 33 2.96 1.72 -4.12
C PRO A 33 3.46 0.29 -3.82
N PRO A 34 4.69 0.12 -3.31
CA PRO A 34 5.19 -1.18 -2.87
C PRO A 34 4.30 -1.82 -1.79
N ILE A 35 4.21 -3.16 -1.78
CA ILE A 35 3.55 -3.91 -0.69
C ILE A 35 4.46 -4.04 0.54
N LEU A 36 5.77 -4.15 0.31
CA LEU A 36 6.78 -4.18 1.37
C LEU A 36 7.34 -2.79 1.61
N GLU A 37 7.35 -2.36 2.86
CA GLU A 37 7.89 -1.07 3.29
C GLU A 37 8.76 -1.24 4.55
N PRO A 38 9.69 -0.30 4.82
CA PRO A 38 10.36 -0.22 6.12
C PRO A 38 9.34 -0.07 7.25
N ALA A 39 9.49 -0.84 8.33
CA ALA A 39 8.50 -0.85 9.41
C ALA A 39 8.51 0.44 10.25
N ASP A 40 9.69 1.04 10.42
CA ASP A 40 9.93 2.28 11.15
C ASP A 40 9.03 3.44 10.69
N VAL A 41 8.82 3.55 9.37
CA VAL A 41 7.96 4.55 8.73
C VAL A 41 6.54 4.59 9.31
N PHE A 42 5.99 3.44 9.74
CA PHE A 42 4.65 3.36 10.34
C PHE A 42 4.67 3.49 11.86
N LEU A 43 5.71 2.95 12.49
CA LEU A 43 5.88 2.93 13.94
C LEU A 43 6.13 4.33 14.50
N GLU A 44 6.95 5.13 13.83
CA GLU A 44 7.28 6.51 14.25
C GLU A 44 6.05 7.43 14.27
N GLN A 45 5.11 7.26 13.34
CA GLN A 45 3.90 8.10 13.27
C GLN A 45 2.76 7.64 14.18
N SER A 46 2.67 6.34 14.49
CA SER A 46 1.46 5.75 15.09
C SER A 46 1.65 5.12 16.46
N GLY A 47 2.88 5.10 16.99
CA GLY A 47 3.20 4.55 18.31
C GLY A 47 3.06 3.04 18.42
N GLU A 48 3.20 2.49 19.62
CA GLU A 48 3.26 1.03 19.86
C GLU A 48 1.98 0.27 19.51
N ASP A 49 0.82 0.93 19.46
CA ASP A 49 -0.45 0.27 19.13
C ASP A 49 -0.47 -0.21 17.67
N ILE A 50 0.22 0.48 16.76
CA ILE A 50 0.32 -0.01 15.37
C ILE A 50 1.21 -1.26 15.30
N ARG A 51 2.19 -1.40 16.20
CA ARG A 51 3.11 -2.55 16.22
C ARG A 51 2.37 -3.88 16.35
N ARG A 52 1.27 -3.90 17.10
CA ARG A 52 0.41 -5.10 17.28
C ARG A 52 -0.47 -5.42 16.08
N ARG A 53 -0.60 -4.48 15.13
CA ARG A 53 -1.52 -4.55 14.00
C ARG A 53 -0.81 -4.69 12.65
N ILE A 54 0.49 -4.41 12.59
CA ILE A 54 1.32 -4.60 11.40
C ILE A 54 1.87 -6.03 11.33
N TYR A 55 1.98 -6.54 10.12
CA TYR A 55 2.73 -7.77 9.87
C TYR A 55 4.19 -7.38 9.58
N ALA A 56 5.06 -7.45 10.60
CA ALA A 56 6.47 -7.09 10.50
C ALA A 56 7.39 -8.33 10.52
N PHE A 57 8.50 -8.26 9.80
CA PHE A 57 9.50 -9.31 9.69
C PHE A 57 10.86 -8.73 9.31
N ASN A 58 11.93 -9.48 9.52
CA ASN A 58 13.27 -9.09 9.09
C ASN A 58 13.60 -9.72 7.74
N ASP A 59 14.24 -8.97 6.85
CA ASP A 59 14.84 -9.52 5.65
C ASP A 59 16.17 -10.24 5.94
N ALA A 60 16.82 -10.77 4.90
CA ALA A 60 18.09 -11.50 5.04
C ALA A 60 19.26 -10.64 5.53
N SER A 61 19.15 -9.32 5.46
CA SER A 61 20.15 -8.37 5.97
C SER A 61 19.90 -7.92 7.41
N GLY A 62 18.75 -8.30 7.99
CA GLY A 62 18.31 -7.87 9.32
C GLY A 62 17.52 -6.56 9.33
N GLN A 63 17.12 -6.04 8.16
CA GLN A 63 16.26 -4.85 8.08
C GLN A 63 14.82 -5.22 8.45
N GLU A 64 14.20 -4.47 9.37
CA GLU A 64 12.80 -4.64 9.73
C GLU A 64 11.90 -4.05 8.63
N LEU A 65 11.11 -4.92 7.99
CA LEU A 65 10.12 -4.61 6.97
C LEU A 65 8.73 -4.95 7.48
N CYS A 66 7.71 -4.41 6.83
CA CYS A 66 6.33 -4.82 7.05
C CYS A 66 5.55 -4.95 5.74
N LEU A 67 4.47 -5.73 5.77
CA LEU A 67 3.39 -5.56 4.80
C LEU A 67 2.73 -4.20 5.07
N ARG A 68 2.54 -3.38 4.04
CA ARG A 68 1.87 -2.09 4.17
C ARG A 68 0.53 -2.26 4.92
N PRO A 69 0.29 -1.56 6.03
CA PRO A 69 -0.97 -1.65 6.76
C PRO A 69 -2.08 -0.79 6.13
N GLU A 70 -1.70 0.21 5.33
CA GLU A 70 -2.58 1.19 4.69
C GLU A 70 -1.88 1.81 3.45
N LEU A 71 -2.52 2.77 2.77
CA LEU A 71 -2.06 3.32 1.48
C LEU A 71 -1.57 4.77 1.51
N THR A 72 -1.94 5.56 2.51
CA THR A 72 -1.63 6.99 2.63
C THR A 72 -0.14 7.26 2.74
N ILE A 73 0.55 6.61 3.69
CA ILE A 73 1.99 6.78 3.90
C ILE A 73 2.80 6.30 2.68
N PRO A 74 2.57 5.08 2.12
CA PRO A 74 3.32 4.65 0.95
C PRO A 74 3.00 5.49 -0.30
N ALA A 75 1.76 5.98 -0.48
CA ALA A 75 1.43 6.93 -1.55
C ALA A 75 2.19 8.26 -1.41
N CYS A 76 2.21 8.85 -0.21
CA CYS A 76 2.98 10.07 0.08
C CYS A 76 4.47 9.87 -0.20
N ARG A 77 5.03 8.72 0.20
CA ARG A 77 6.44 8.40 -0.06
C ARG A 77 6.73 8.22 -1.55
N MET A 78 5.85 7.54 -2.27
CA MET A 78 5.97 7.39 -3.73
C MET A 78 5.93 8.76 -4.42
N TYR A 79 5.01 9.64 -4.01
CA TYR A 79 4.94 11.01 -4.51
C TYR A 79 6.23 11.79 -4.22
N LEU A 80 6.75 11.76 -2.98
CA LEU A 80 7.98 12.46 -2.61
C LEU A 80 9.21 11.95 -3.37
N ARG A 81 9.29 10.64 -3.65
CA ARG A 81 10.36 10.04 -4.48
C ARG A 81 10.27 10.49 -5.94
N GLY A 82 9.05 10.60 -6.48
CA GLY A 82 8.81 11.10 -7.83
C GLY A 82 9.05 12.62 -7.97
N ALA A 83 8.66 13.38 -6.94
CA ALA A 83 8.85 14.83 -6.89
C ALA A 83 10.34 15.24 -6.79
N GLY A 84 11.22 14.37 -6.29
CA GLY A 84 12.67 14.58 -6.28
C GLY A 84 13.36 14.39 -7.64
N ALA A 85 12.66 13.89 -8.67
CA ALA A 85 13.19 13.71 -10.02
C ALA A 85 12.82 14.84 -11.00
N GLY A 86 12.10 15.86 -10.53
CA GLY A 86 11.64 17.00 -11.33
C GLY A 86 11.68 18.30 -10.54
N GLY A 87 12.88 18.75 -10.17
CA GLY A 87 13.18 20.05 -9.56
C GLY A 87 14.63 20.45 -9.78
#